data_AF-A0A1H1QEC2-F1
#
_entry.id   AF-A0A1H1QEC2-F1
#
_cell.length_a   1.000
_cell.length_b   1.000
_cell.length_c   1.000
_cell.angle_alpha   90.00
_cell.angle_beta   90.00
_cell.angle_gamma   90.00
#
_symmetry.space_group_name_H-M   'P 1'
#
loop_
_entity.id
_entity.type
_entity.pdbx_description
1 polymer ?
#
loop_
_entity_poly.entity_id
_entity_poly.type
_entity_poly.pdbx_seq_one_letter_code
_entity_poly.pdbx_strand_id
1 'polypeptide(L)'
;MVLDAMTDREELSLEVLNNVAESWVFATMIYKLLTGAGGLGNIVAPECKEKGMTMPTERTRAIIQTREFLVSLSRDQALPEAVRNEARRLLRHYPTANEVLLAGKVEERREDSLTEPFLSSTID
;
A
#
# COMPACT_ATOMS: atom_id res chain seq x y z
N MET A 1 -11.63 46.81 5.45
CA MET A 1 -10.53 46.66 6.42
C MET A 1 -11.12 45.99 7.64
N VAL A 2 -10.54 44.84 8.01
CA VAL A 2 -10.76 44.05 9.23
C VAL A 2 -12.15 43.44 9.46
N LEU A 3 -12.30 42.18 9.03
CA LEU A 3 -12.70 41.12 9.96
C LEU A 3 -12.10 39.81 9.45
N ASP A 4 -10.80 39.68 9.70
CA ASP A 4 -10.11 38.40 9.81
C ASP A 4 -10.28 37.90 11.25
N ALA A 5 -10.24 36.58 11.41
CA ALA A 5 -10.24 35.78 12.63
C ALA A 5 -11.59 35.34 13.25
N MET A 6 -11.68 34.01 13.38
CA MET A 6 -12.53 33.17 14.25
C MET A 6 -13.93 32.88 13.68
N THR A 7 -14.33 31.65 13.34
CA THR A 7 -14.05 30.37 14.01
C THR A 7 -14.42 29.20 13.10
N ASP A 8 -13.42 28.48 12.62
CA ASP A 8 -13.25 27.03 12.78
C ASP A 8 -14.49 26.21 13.18
N ARG A 9 -15.40 25.85 12.26
CA ARG A 9 -16.15 24.59 12.41
C ARG A 9 -16.99 24.06 11.24
N GLU A 10 -16.65 24.23 9.98
CA GLU A 10 -17.44 23.53 8.93
C GLU A 10 -16.59 22.81 7.87
N GLU A 11 -15.34 22.50 8.20
CA GLU A 11 -14.47 21.65 7.37
C GLU A 11 -14.47 20.17 7.81
N LEU A 12 -15.44 19.73 8.63
CA LEU A 12 -15.57 18.32 9.07
C LEU A 12 -16.65 17.55 8.30
N SER A 13 -16.99 17.97 7.07
CA SER A 13 -17.97 17.25 6.23
C SER A 13 -17.32 16.20 5.33
N LEU A 14 -16.09 16.46 4.84
CA LEU A 14 -15.41 15.55 3.91
C LEU A 14 -14.76 14.35 4.59
N GLU A 15 -14.31 14.48 5.84
CA GLU A 15 -13.78 13.34 6.63
C GLU A 15 -14.87 12.40 7.14
N VAL A 16 -16.09 12.91 7.37
CA VAL A 16 -17.24 12.07 7.76
C VAL A 16 -17.79 11.32 6.55
N LEU A 17 -17.87 11.96 5.38
CA LEU A 17 -18.28 11.28 4.15
C LEU A 17 -17.23 10.28 3.65
N ASN A 18 -15.93 10.50 3.91
CA ASN A 18 -14.91 9.48 3.65
C ASN A 18 -15.01 8.29 4.63
N ASN A 19 -15.38 8.52 5.91
CA ASN A 19 -15.66 7.43 6.85
C ASN A 19 -16.89 6.60 6.46
N VAL A 20 -17.90 7.19 5.81
CA VAL A 20 -19.07 6.45 5.29
C VAL A 20 -18.73 5.71 3.99
N ALA A 21 -17.87 6.27 3.14
CA ALA A 21 -17.37 5.62 1.92
C ALA A 21 -16.44 4.44 2.24
N GLU A 22 -15.58 4.54 3.26
CA GLU A 22 -14.73 3.44 3.71
C GLU A 22 -15.52 2.33 4.43
N SER A 23 -16.78 2.59 4.78
CA SER A 23 -17.72 1.58 5.28
C SER A 23 -18.50 0.88 4.17
N TRP A 24 -18.13 1.00 2.90
CA TRP A 24 -18.73 0.18 1.83
C TRP A 24 -18.43 -1.31 1.99
N VAL A 25 -17.22 -1.63 2.48
CA VAL A 25 -16.81 -3.00 2.81
C VAL A 25 -17.65 -3.56 3.95
N PHE A 26 -17.92 -2.73 4.98
CA PHE A 26 -18.77 -3.11 6.11
C PHE A 26 -20.24 -3.28 5.68
N ALA A 27 -20.77 -2.37 4.86
CA ALA A 27 -22.12 -2.47 4.29
C ALA A 27 -22.28 -3.72 3.41
N THR A 28 -21.27 -4.06 2.61
CA THR A 28 -21.25 -5.27 1.77
C THR A 28 -21.18 -6.54 2.61
N MET A 29 -20.37 -6.55 3.66
CA MET A 29 -20.26 -7.66 4.60
C MET A 29 -21.59 -7.89 5.34
N ILE A 30 -22.23 -6.81 5.80
CA ILE A 30 -23.54 -6.85 6.45
C ILE A 30 -24.62 -7.32 5.45
N TYR A 31 -24.63 -6.83 4.21
CA TYR A 31 -25.57 -7.28 3.19
C TYR A 31 -25.42 -8.78 2.92
N LYS A 32 -24.19 -9.29 2.79
CA LYS A 32 -23.88 -10.71 2.53
C LYS A 32 -24.23 -11.62 3.73
N LEU A 33 -24.12 -11.10 4.95
CA LEU A 33 -24.55 -11.80 6.17
C LEU A 33 -26.07 -11.80 6.34
N LEU A 34 -26.76 -10.73 5.92
CA LEU A 34 -28.22 -10.61 6.01
C LEU A 34 -28.97 -11.32 4.87
N THR A 35 -28.35 -11.50 3.69
CA THR A 35 -28.98 -12.12 2.51
C THR A 35 -28.67 -13.60 2.31
N GLY A 36 -28.36 -14.33 3.39
CA GLY A 36 -28.09 -15.78 3.36
C GLY A 36 -29.11 -16.60 2.56
N ALA A 37 -28.82 -16.83 1.27
CA ALA A 37 -29.50 -17.76 0.38
C ALA A 37 -28.60 -18.01 -0.84
N GLY A 38 -28.40 -19.29 -1.16
CA GLY A 38 -27.44 -19.75 -2.15
C GLY A 38 -27.76 -19.40 -3.62
N GLY A 39 -26.70 -19.48 -4.42
CA GLY A 39 -26.72 -19.83 -5.84
C GLY A 39 -27.42 -18.86 -6.80
N LEU A 40 -26.63 -18.13 -7.60
CA LEU A 40 -26.58 -18.28 -9.06
C LEU A 40 -25.65 -17.21 -9.68
N GLY A 41 -24.76 -17.66 -10.56
CA GLY A 41 -24.35 -16.88 -11.73
C GLY A 41 -23.12 -15.99 -11.56
N ASN A 42 -22.07 -16.35 -12.30
CA ASN A 42 -20.93 -15.50 -12.64
C ASN A 42 -21.40 -14.09 -13.06
N ILE A 43 -21.34 -13.14 -12.13
CA ILE A 43 -21.18 -11.74 -12.47
C ILE A 43 -19.68 -11.52 -12.42
N VAL A 44 -19.05 -11.54 -13.60
CA VAL A 44 -17.75 -10.92 -13.79
C VAL A 44 -17.97 -9.44 -13.51
N ALA A 45 -17.84 -9.06 -12.25
CA ALA A 45 -17.69 -7.66 -11.89
C ALA A 45 -16.40 -7.19 -12.58
N PRO A 46 -16.44 -6.08 -13.33
CA PRO A 46 -15.21 -5.50 -13.83
C PRO A 46 -14.32 -5.23 -12.62
N GLU A 47 -13.05 -5.58 -12.76
CA GLU A 47 -11.98 -5.38 -11.81
C GLU A 47 -11.85 -3.88 -11.52
N CYS A 48 -12.76 -3.36 -10.68
CA CYS A 48 -12.70 -2.02 -10.14
C CYS A 48 -11.53 -2.02 -9.16
N LYS A 49 -10.32 -1.77 -9.69
CA LYS A 49 -9.10 -1.51 -8.93
C LYS A 49 -9.42 -0.50 -7.82
N GLU A 50 -9.62 -1.03 -6.63
CA GLU A 50 -9.89 -0.28 -5.42
C GLU A 50 -8.64 0.53 -5.07
N LYS A 51 -8.68 1.83 -5.36
CA LYS A 51 -7.58 2.77 -5.13
C LYS A 51 -7.55 3.25 -3.68
N GLY A 52 -7.33 2.32 -2.73
CA GLY A 52 -7.33 2.62 -1.30
C GLY A 52 -6.21 2.01 -0.44
N MET A 53 -5.56 0.92 -0.87
CA MET A 53 -4.43 0.34 -0.13
C MET A 53 -3.22 0.15 -1.06
N THR A 54 -2.02 0.38 -0.55
CA THR A 54 -0.78 0.00 -1.25
C THR A 54 -0.76 -1.50 -1.46
N MET A 55 -0.88 -1.96 -2.70
CA MET A 55 -0.93 -3.40 -2.99
C MET A 55 0.39 -4.06 -2.59
N PRO A 56 0.39 -5.35 -2.19
CA PRO A 56 1.62 -6.07 -1.86
C PRO A 56 2.65 -6.03 -2.99
N THR A 57 2.21 -6.10 -4.24
CA THR A 57 3.02 -5.93 -5.45
C THR A 57 3.61 -4.52 -5.57
N GLU A 58 2.80 -3.48 -5.34
CA GLU A 58 3.25 -2.08 -5.40
C GLU A 58 4.29 -1.78 -4.32
N ARG A 59 4.08 -2.32 -3.11
CA ARG A 59 5.00 -2.21 -1.98
C ARG A 59 6.31 -2.94 -2.26
N THR A 60 6.22 -4.17 -2.77
CA THR A 60 7.38 -4.98 -3.19
C THR A 60 8.21 -4.22 -4.21
N ARG A 61 7.57 -3.67 -5.24
CA ARG A 61 8.21 -2.84 -6.27
C ARG A 61 8.89 -1.61 -5.66
N ALA A 62 8.21 -0.89 -4.78
CA ALA A 62 8.74 0.32 -4.16
C ALA A 62 10.00 0.04 -3.31
N ILE A 63 10.01 -1.07 -2.57
CA ILE A 63 11.19 -1.49 -1.78
C ILE A 63 12.36 -1.81 -2.71
N ILE A 64 12.12 -2.60 -3.76
CA ILE A 64 13.16 -2.98 -4.73
C ILE A 64 13.72 -1.72 -5.42
N GLN A 65 12.84 -0.84 -5.90
CA GLN A 65 13.21 0.40 -6.57
C GLN A 65 14.00 1.34 -5.64
N THR A 66 13.63 1.43 -4.37
CA THR A 66 14.37 2.22 -3.37
C THR A 66 15.80 1.73 -3.26
N ARG A 67 16.01 0.41 -3.25
CA ARG A 67 17.36 -0.15 -3.24
C ARG A 67 18.17 0.26 -4.47
N GLU A 68 17.58 0.19 -5.65
CA GLU A 68 18.24 0.59 -6.91
C GLU A 68 18.61 2.08 -6.89
N PHE A 69 17.70 2.91 -6.39
CA PHE A 69 17.95 4.33 -6.18
C PHE A 69 19.10 4.58 -5.19
N LEU A 70 19.15 3.87 -4.06
CA LEU A 70 20.28 3.98 -3.13
C LEU A 70 21.61 3.56 -3.79
N VAL A 71 21.58 2.54 -4.66
CA VAL A 71 22.76 2.16 -5.44
C VAL A 71 23.18 3.27 -6.39
N SER A 72 22.25 3.91 -7.10
CA SER A 72 22.57 5.01 -8.01
C SER A 72 23.16 6.21 -7.25
N LEU A 73 22.53 6.62 -6.13
CA LEU A 73 23.06 7.66 -5.25
C LEU A 73 24.47 7.34 -4.74
N SER A 74 24.75 6.09 -4.39
CA SER A 74 26.08 5.70 -3.87
C SER A 74 27.22 5.80 -4.91
N ARG A 75 26.88 5.81 -6.20
CA ARG A 75 27.83 5.81 -7.32
C ARG A 75 27.93 7.19 -8.01
N ASP A 76 26.93 8.03 -7.83
CA ASP A 76 26.87 9.36 -8.45
C ASP A 76 27.92 10.32 -7.86
N GLN A 77 28.92 10.65 -8.67
CA GLN A 77 30.01 11.55 -8.28
C GLN A 77 29.59 13.02 -8.18
N ALA A 78 28.43 13.40 -8.75
CA ALA A 78 27.90 14.75 -8.65
C ALA A 78 27.33 15.06 -7.25
N LEU A 79 27.01 14.03 -6.46
CA LEU A 79 26.47 14.19 -5.11
C LEU A 79 27.56 14.42 -4.06
N PRO A 80 27.27 15.14 -2.97
CA PRO A 80 28.19 15.28 -1.84
C PRO A 80 28.60 13.92 -1.26
N GLU A 81 29.83 13.82 -0.77
CA GLU A 81 30.37 12.57 -0.21
C GLU A 81 29.53 12.04 0.97
N ALA A 82 29.02 12.93 1.82
CA ALA A 82 28.15 12.57 2.93
C ALA A 82 26.91 11.78 2.48
N VAL A 83 26.26 12.21 1.38
CA VAL A 83 25.08 11.54 0.83
C VAL A 83 25.43 10.15 0.30
N ARG A 84 26.55 10.03 -0.42
CA ARG A 84 27.01 8.73 -0.92
C ARG A 84 27.34 7.75 0.21
N ASN A 85 27.99 8.25 1.26
CA ASN A 85 28.36 7.44 2.42
C ASN A 85 27.13 6.96 3.19
N GLU A 86 26.11 7.81 3.33
CA GLU A 86 24.85 7.39 3.95
C GLU A 86 24.10 6.37 3.09
N ALA A 87 24.05 6.56 1.77
CA ALA A 87 23.47 5.57 0.86
C ALA A 87 24.19 4.20 0.98
N ARG A 88 25.52 4.19 1.07
CA ARG A 88 26.30 2.96 1.32
C ARG A 88 26.03 2.34 2.68
N ARG A 89 25.81 3.15 3.71
CA ARG A 89 25.47 2.67 5.05
C ARG A 89 24.10 1.99 5.04
N LEU A 90 23.09 2.62 4.43
CA LEU A 90 21.75 2.05 4.30
C LEU A 90 21.78 0.73 3.52
N LEU A 91 22.51 0.68 2.40
CA LEU A 91 22.64 -0.52 1.57
C LEU A 91 23.23 -1.75 2.28
N ARG A 92 23.93 -1.59 3.42
CA ARG A 92 24.45 -2.73 4.21
C ARG A 92 23.35 -3.53 4.90
N HIS A 93 22.22 -2.89 5.19
CA HIS A 93 21.10 -3.49 5.92
C HIS A 93 19.80 -3.47 5.13
N TYR A 94 19.78 -2.79 3.98
CA TYR A 94 18.61 -2.76 3.12
C TYR A 94 18.46 -4.09 2.37
N PRO A 95 17.26 -4.70 2.36
CA PRO A 95 17.05 -6.00 1.74
C PRO A 95 17.34 -5.96 0.24
N THR A 96 17.88 -7.05 -0.28
CA THR A 96 18.02 -7.30 -1.72
C THR A 96 16.68 -7.69 -2.34
N ALA A 97 16.54 -7.51 -3.66
CA ALA A 97 15.31 -7.89 -4.36
C ALA A 97 14.93 -9.35 -4.12
N ASN A 98 15.91 -10.25 -4.11
CA ASN A 98 15.70 -11.67 -3.85
C ASN A 98 15.15 -11.94 -2.45
N GLU A 99 15.63 -11.22 -1.42
CA GLU A 99 15.13 -11.37 -0.05
C GLU A 99 13.68 -10.89 0.07
N VAL A 100 13.33 -9.78 -0.60
CA VAL A 100 11.95 -9.26 -0.62
C VAL A 100 11.00 -10.23 -1.33
N LEU A 101 11.36 -10.74 -2.51
CA LEU A 101 10.52 -11.70 -3.25
C LEU A 101 10.40 -13.04 -2.53
N LEU A 102 11.46 -13.49 -1.87
CA LEU A 102 11.43 -14.70 -1.06
C LEU A 102 10.50 -14.53 0.15
N ALA A 103 10.54 -13.37 0.81
CA ALA A 103 9.61 -13.05 1.89
C ALA A 103 8.15 -13.09 1.40
N GLY A 104 7.85 -12.47 0.26
CA GLY A 104 6.52 -12.55 -0.36
C GLY A 104 6.09 -13.99 -0.66
N LYS A 105 7.00 -14.82 -1.21
CA LYS A 105 6.73 -16.24 -1.46
C LYS A 105 6.46 -17.06 -0.19
N VAL A 106 7.11 -16.70 0.92
CA VAL A 106 6.88 -17.35 2.22
C VAL A 106 5.52 -16.95 2.79
N GLU A 107 5.13 -15.68 2.65
CA GLU A 107 3.82 -15.18 3.08
C GLU A 107 2.68 -15.80 2.28
N GLU A 108 2.79 -15.84 0.95
CA GLU A 108 1.80 -16.45 0.04
C GLU A 108 1.61 -17.97 0.27
N ARG A 109 2.62 -18.65 0.82
CA ARG A 109 2.55 -20.09 1.16
C ARG A 109 1.87 -20.36 2.50
N ARG A 110 1.68 -19.35 3.34
CA ARG A 110 0.94 -19.51 4.59
C ARG A 110 -0.54 -19.59 4.22
N GLU A 111 -1.13 -20.77 4.34
CA GLU A 111 -2.56 -21.06 4.16
C GLU A 111 -3.48 -20.38 5.20
N ASP A 112 -2.98 -19.37 5.93
CA ASP A 112 -3.78 -18.61 6.88
C ASP A 112 -4.56 -17.54 6.10
N SER A 113 -5.72 -17.93 5.58
CA SER A 113 -6.56 -17.14 4.66
C SER A 113 -7.18 -15.88 5.29
N LEU A 114 -6.78 -15.54 6.52
CA LEU A 114 -7.33 -14.45 7.31
C LEU A 114 -6.60 -13.12 7.09
N THR A 115 -5.48 -13.09 6.37
CA THR A 115 -4.71 -11.85 6.16
C THR A 115 -4.07 -11.82 4.77
N GLU A 116 -4.22 -10.70 4.07
CA GLU A 116 -3.52 -10.47 2.80
C GLU A 116 -1.99 -10.40 3.03
N PRO A 117 -1.18 -10.92 2.09
CA PRO A 117 0.28 -10.91 2.23
C PRO A 117 0.79 -9.46 2.27
N PHE A 118 1.83 -9.19 3.05
CA PHE A 118 2.47 -7.88 3.12
C PHE A 118 3.40 -7.63 1.92
N LEU A 119 4.08 -8.67 1.42
CA LEU A 119 4.89 -8.63 0.21
C LEU A 119 4.35 -9.60 -0.83
N SER A 120 4.59 -9.31 -2.10
CA SER A 120 4.30 -10.25 -3.18
C SER A 120 5.58 -10.92 -3.65
N SER A 121 5.48 -12.17 -4.08
CA SER A 121 6.55 -12.87 -4.79
C SER A 121 6.73 -12.39 -6.23
N THR A 122 5.82 -11.54 -6.74
CA THR A 122 5.79 -11.04 -8.11
C THR A 122 5.87 -9.52 -8.14
N ILE A 123 6.42 -9.01 -9.23
CA ILE A 123 6.50 -7.58 -9.57
C ILE A 123 5.96 -7.47 -11.00
N ASP A 124 4.82 -6.80 -11.16
CA ASP A 124 4.20 -6.54 -12.48
C ASP A 124 4.89 -5.37 -13.22
#